data_AF-A0A1I5FDF0-F1
#
_entry.id   AF-A0A1I5FDF0-F1
#
_cell.length_a   1.000
_cell.length_b   1.000
_cell.length_c   1.000
_cell.angle_alpha   90.00
_cell.angle_beta   90.00
_cell.angle_gamma   90.00
#
_symmetry.space_group_name_H-M   'P 1'
#
loop_
_entity.id
_entity.type
_entity.pdbx_description
1 polymer ?
#
loop_
_entity_poly.entity_id
_entity_poly.type
_entity_poly.pdbx_seq_one_letter_code
_entity_poly.pdbx_strand_id
1 'polypeptide(L)'
;MKRFAKILSLCMATVFAISTFTINSYAMSKVAEEHRRDLTAEEITTIQTIFVADHYGKLYPDVVKELGNDPGVLFNHFITFGIWEQRQPSAWFNVDAYASRNYDLQPIFGDDIIVYYMHYCTTKNEWKTRPTPTKEGALWDNANVYSVYDFVKGQQGPKKGAIPVMTPNSHPGVYVEQLQNDEKK
;
A
#
# COMPACT_ATOMS: atom_id res chain seq x y z
N MET A 1 29.04 50.95 35.00
CA MET A 1 30.13 50.07 34.54
C MET A 1 29.62 48.64 34.42
N LYS A 2 29.77 48.05 33.22
CA LYS A 2 29.89 46.63 32.83
C LYS A 2 29.14 45.56 33.69
N ARG A 3 28.02 45.01 33.18
CA ARG A 3 27.83 43.71 32.44
C ARG A 3 27.63 42.50 33.38
N PHE A 4 26.40 41.98 33.53
CA PHE A 4 25.74 40.90 32.75
C PHE A 4 26.45 39.54 32.77
N ALA A 5 25.78 38.53 33.33
CA ALA A 5 25.68 37.20 32.70
C ALA A 5 24.34 36.56 33.07
N LYS A 6 23.46 36.45 32.06
CA LYS A 6 22.18 35.75 32.10
C LYS A 6 22.45 34.25 31.97
N ILE A 7 21.67 33.44 32.67
CA ILE A 7 21.57 32.00 32.45
C ILE A 7 20.93 31.82 31.06
N LEU A 8 21.71 31.33 30.10
CA LEU A 8 21.26 31.10 28.73
C LEU A 8 20.69 29.67 28.62
N SER A 9 19.38 29.62 28.41
CA SER A 9 18.64 28.48 27.87
C SER A 9 19.21 28.04 26.52
N LEU A 10 19.39 26.73 26.29
CA LEU A 10 19.46 26.16 24.95
C LEU A 10 19.07 24.66 24.94
N CYS A 11 17.80 24.36 25.22
CA CYS A 11 17.16 23.18 24.66
C CYS A 11 16.39 23.64 23.43
N MET A 12 17.09 23.81 22.30
CA MET A 12 16.44 24.03 21.01
C MET A 12 16.80 22.86 20.12
N ALA A 13 15.75 22.15 19.69
CA ALA A 13 15.76 20.99 18.84
C ALA A 13 16.85 21.04 17.76
N THR A 14 17.59 19.94 17.64
CA THR A 14 18.39 19.64 16.46
C THR A 14 17.45 19.61 15.26
N VAL A 15 17.38 20.74 14.56
CA VAL A 15 16.78 20.88 13.25
C VAL A 15 17.52 19.91 12.34
N PHE A 16 16.92 18.75 12.06
CA PHE A 16 17.29 17.99 10.88
C PHE A 16 17.01 18.91 9.69
N ALA A 17 18.08 19.45 9.11
CA ALA A 17 18.05 20.11 7.83
C ALA A 17 17.63 19.06 6.78
N ILE A 18 16.32 18.88 6.62
CA ILE A 18 15.77 18.29 5.42
C ILE A 18 15.98 19.36 4.36
N SER A 19 17.12 19.29 3.68
CA SER A 19 17.33 19.94 2.39
C SER A 19 16.05 19.72 1.60
N THR A 20 15.34 20.81 1.27
CA THR A 20 14.16 20.76 0.44
C THR A 20 14.61 20.37 -0.96
N PHE A 21 14.79 19.06 -1.18
CA PHE A 21 14.61 18.50 -2.50
C PHE A 21 13.17 18.85 -2.85
N THR A 22 13.02 19.82 -3.74
CA THR A 22 11.76 20.08 -4.42
C THR A 22 11.46 18.83 -5.23
N ILE A 23 10.81 17.83 -4.60
CA ILE A 23 10.31 16.69 -5.32
C ILE A 23 9.17 17.28 -6.16
N ASN A 24 9.38 17.41 -7.46
CA ASN A 24 8.27 17.38 -8.40
C ASN A 24 7.64 15.99 -8.30
N SER A 25 6.99 15.68 -7.18
CA SER A 25 6.21 14.46 -7.03
C SER A 25 4.94 14.74 -7.82
N TYR A 26 4.72 13.95 -8.87
CA TYR A 26 3.42 13.89 -9.54
C TYR A 26 2.33 13.85 -8.46
N ALA A 27 1.32 14.71 -8.59
CA ALA A 27 0.23 14.75 -7.63
C ALA A 27 -0.37 13.34 -7.53
N MET A 28 -0.45 12.79 -6.32
CA MET A 28 -1.16 11.53 -6.09
C MET A 28 -2.62 11.65 -6.52
N SER A 29 -3.29 10.52 -6.72
CA SER A 29 -4.74 10.54 -6.89
C SER A 29 -5.41 11.17 -5.68
N LYS A 30 -6.57 11.82 -5.90
CA LYS A 30 -7.37 12.41 -4.81
C LYS A 30 -7.68 11.39 -3.70
N VAL A 31 -7.98 10.14 -4.10
CA VAL A 31 -8.28 9.05 -3.16
C VAL A 31 -7.07 8.75 -2.28
N ALA A 32 -5.87 8.67 -2.86
CA ALA A 32 -4.64 8.47 -2.11
C ALA A 32 -4.35 9.63 -1.14
N GLU A 33 -4.62 10.87 -1.56
CA GLU A 33 -4.46 12.04 -0.69
C GLU A 33 -5.43 12.05 0.49
N GLU A 34 -6.69 11.65 0.27
CA GLU A 34 -7.72 11.55 1.32
C GLU A 34 -7.35 10.53 2.42
N HIS A 35 -6.66 9.46 2.08
CA HIS A 35 -6.27 8.41 3.04
C HIS A 35 -4.88 8.62 3.64
N ARG A 36 -4.06 9.51 3.07
CA ARG A 36 -2.68 9.69 3.51
C ARG A 36 -2.61 10.23 4.94
N ARG A 37 -1.74 9.62 5.73
CA ARG A 37 -1.30 10.14 7.02
C ARG A 37 0.19 9.92 7.24
N ASP A 38 0.73 10.54 8.28
CA ASP A 38 2.08 10.24 8.73
C ASP A 38 2.15 8.84 9.33
N LEU A 39 3.21 8.11 8.96
CA LEU A 39 3.53 6.79 9.50
C LEU A 39 4.39 6.92 10.75
N THR A 40 4.12 6.07 11.74
CA THR A 40 4.98 5.96 12.92
C THR A 40 6.29 5.24 12.58
N ALA A 41 7.33 5.42 13.40
CA ALA A 41 8.61 4.74 13.20
C ALA A 41 8.47 3.21 13.26
N GLU A 42 7.56 2.69 14.08
CA GLU A 42 7.26 1.25 14.17
C GLU A 42 6.62 0.72 12.88
N GLU A 43 5.65 1.44 12.33
CA GLU A 43 5.02 1.08 11.05
C GLU A 43 6.04 1.08 9.92
N ILE A 44 6.89 2.12 9.83
CA ILE A 44 7.94 2.20 8.81
C ILE A 44 8.88 1.00 8.92
N THR A 45 9.39 0.72 10.12
CA THR A 45 10.32 -0.40 10.36
C THR A 45 9.68 -1.74 10.01
N THR A 46 8.40 -1.91 10.33
CA THR A 46 7.66 -3.14 10.08
C THR A 46 7.43 -3.34 8.58
N ILE A 47 6.96 -2.30 7.88
CA ILE A 47 6.72 -2.31 6.44
C ILE A 47 8.03 -2.49 5.65
N GLN A 48 9.15 -1.98 6.16
CA GLN A 48 10.46 -2.17 5.53
C GLN A 48 10.81 -3.66 5.38
N THR A 49 10.34 -4.53 6.27
CA THR A 49 10.67 -5.98 6.24
C THR A 49 10.13 -6.72 5.02
N ILE A 50 9.16 -6.14 4.30
CA ILE A 50 8.53 -6.74 3.11
C ILE A 50 8.82 -5.96 1.83
N PHE A 51 9.57 -4.86 1.92
CA PHE A 51 9.96 -4.03 0.79
C PHE A 51 11.20 -4.60 0.08
N VAL A 52 11.11 -4.74 -1.24
CA VAL A 52 12.22 -5.23 -2.08
C VAL A 52 12.48 -4.21 -3.18
N ALA A 53 13.51 -3.38 -3.01
CA ALA A 53 13.82 -2.26 -3.91
C ALA A 53 13.94 -2.68 -5.39
N ASP A 54 14.68 -3.75 -5.68
CA ASP A 54 14.86 -4.24 -7.05
C ASP A 54 13.54 -4.66 -7.70
N HIS A 55 12.62 -5.22 -6.92
CA HIS A 55 11.30 -5.59 -7.40
C HIS A 55 10.44 -4.35 -7.63
N TYR A 56 10.44 -3.43 -6.66
CA TYR A 56 9.69 -2.19 -6.74
C TYR A 56 10.11 -1.34 -7.95
N GLY A 57 11.42 -1.15 -8.17
CA GLY A 57 11.93 -0.39 -9.30
C GLY A 57 11.59 -1.02 -10.66
N LYS A 58 11.57 -2.36 -10.76
CA LYS A 58 11.13 -3.07 -11.97
C LYS A 58 9.64 -2.89 -12.26
N LEU A 59 8.80 -2.89 -11.22
CA LEU A 59 7.36 -2.75 -11.35
C LEU A 59 6.94 -1.29 -11.63
N TYR A 60 7.73 -0.32 -11.15
CA TYR A 60 7.46 1.11 -11.26
C TYR A 60 8.60 1.87 -11.94
N PRO A 61 8.79 1.68 -13.27
CA PRO A 61 9.84 2.36 -14.02
C PRO A 61 9.64 3.88 -14.07
N ASP A 62 8.41 4.38 -13.86
CA ASP A 62 8.10 5.79 -13.68
C ASP A 62 8.85 6.38 -12.47
N VAL A 63 8.88 5.68 -11.34
CA VAL A 63 9.57 6.11 -10.13
C VAL A 63 11.09 6.09 -10.35
N VAL A 64 11.61 5.02 -10.97
CA VAL A 64 13.05 4.89 -11.25
C VAL A 64 13.53 5.97 -12.20
N LYS A 65 12.72 6.32 -13.21
CA LYS A 65 13.05 7.38 -14.17
C LYS A 65 13.28 8.73 -13.50
N GLU A 66 12.50 9.04 -12.47
CA GLU A 66 12.49 10.37 -11.84
C GLU A 66 13.40 10.45 -10.62
N LEU A 67 13.48 9.38 -9.83
CA LEU A 67 14.20 9.34 -8.55
C LEU A 67 15.48 8.50 -8.59
N GLY A 68 15.71 7.75 -9.67
CA GLY A 68 16.81 6.80 -9.77
C GLY A 68 16.51 5.46 -9.09
N ASN A 69 17.53 4.61 -8.99
CA ASN A 69 17.41 3.23 -8.52
C ASN A 69 18.05 3.00 -7.13
N ASP A 70 18.25 4.06 -6.34
CA ASP A 70 18.78 3.93 -4.99
C ASP A 70 17.74 3.25 -4.07
N PRO A 71 18.08 2.16 -3.36
CA PRO A 71 17.12 1.43 -2.53
C PRO A 71 16.48 2.28 -1.43
N GLY A 72 17.22 3.21 -0.83
CA GLY A 72 16.72 4.10 0.22
C GLY A 72 15.74 5.13 -0.34
N VAL A 73 16.04 5.70 -1.51
CA VAL A 73 15.16 6.63 -2.22
C VAL A 73 13.86 5.93 -2.66
N LEU A 74 13.94 4.72 -3.21
CA LEU A 74 12.76 3.94 -3.60
C LEU A 74 11.89 3.55 -2.40
N PHE A 75 12.52 3.18 -1.27
CA PHE A 75 11.78 2.91 -0.04
C PHE A 75 11.11 4.18 0.50
N ASN A 76 11.82 5.31 0.49
CA ASN A 76 11.25 6.59 0.89
C ASN A 76 10.04 6.96 0.01
N HIS A 77 10.14 6.79 -1.31
CA HIS A 77 9.01 6.96 -2.21
C HIS A 77 7.84 6.03 -1.85
N PHE A 78 8.13 4.76 -1.56
CA PHE A 78 7.10 3.80 -1.21
C PHE A 78 6.32 4.20 0.03
N ILE A 79 6.98 4.61 1.12
CA ILE A 79 6.29 4.99 2.36
C ILE A 79 5.60 6.37 2.28
N THR A 80 6.07 7.26 1.41
CA THR A 80 5.49 8.62 1.27
C THR A 80 4.36 8.69 0.25
N PHE A 81 4.42 7.89 -0.82
CA PHE A 81 3.45 7.89 -1.92
C PHE A 81 2.94 6.49 -2.24
N GLY A 82 3.86 5.52 -2.41
CA GLY A 82 3.53 4.21 -2.94
C GLY A 82 2.47 3.43 -2.16
N ILE A 83 2.49 3.47 -0.82
CA ILE A 83 1.46 2.85 0.02
C ILE A 83 0.07 3.40 -0.33
N TRP A 84 -0.06 4.73 -0.37
CA TRP A 84 -1.33 5.42 -0.61
C TRP A 84 -1.83 5.24 -2.04
N GLU A 85 -0.92 5.01 -2.98
CA GLU A 85 -1.21 4.61 -4.35
C GLU A 85 -1.47 3.09 -4.50
N GLN A 86 -1.51 2.33 -3.40
CA GLN A 86 -1.69 0.87 -3.38
C GLN A 86 -0.63 0.11 -4.21
N ARG A 87 0.58 0.66 -4.27
CA ARG A 87 1.72 0.04 -4.96
C ARG A 87 2.23 -1.18 -4.18
N GLN A 88 2.57 -2.21 -4.93
CA GLN A 88 3.13 -3.46 -4.45
C GLN A 88 4.62 -3.34 -4.05
N PRO A 89 4.99 -3.63 -2.78
CA PRO A 89 6.36 -3.49 -2.28
C PRO A 89 7.32 -4.61 -2.72
N SER A 90 6.81 -5.80 -3.03
CA SER A 90 7.62 -6.98 -3.37
C SER A 90 6.81 -8.02 -4.15
N ALA A 91 7.46 -9.06 -4.67
CA ALA A 91 6.81 -10.14 -5.42
C ALA A 91 5.79 -10.94 -4.57
N TRP A 92 5.91 -10.87 -3.25
CA TRP A 92 5.19 -11.76 -2.33
C TRP A 92 3.96 -11.12 -1.71
N PHE A 93 3.75 -9.82 -1.87
CA PHE A 93 2.67 -9.10 -1.20
C PHE A 93 2.05 -8.00 -2.07
N ASN A 94 0.74 -8.04 -2.23
CA ASN A 94 -0.10 -7.01 -2.82
C ASN A 94 -1.26 -6.72 -1.86
N VAL A 95 -1.39 -5.47 -1.42
CA VAL A 95 -2.33 -5.09 -0.35
C VAL A 95 -3.80 -5.26 -0.76
N ASP A 96 -4.15 -4.91 -2.00
CA ASP A 96 -5.50 -5.08 -2.54
C ASP A 96 -5.89 -6.56 -2.57
N ALA A 97 -4.99 -7.42 -3.06
CA ALA A 97 -5.21 -8.86 -3.11
C ALA A 97 -5.33 -9.46 -1.71
N TYR A 98 -4.52 -8.98 -0.77
CA TYR A 98 -4.58 -9.42 0.62
C TYR A 98 -5.90 -9.03 1.29
N ALA A 99 -6.32 -7.77 1.16
CA ALA A 99 -7.58 -7.29 1.72
C ALA A 99 -8.79 -8.01 1.12
N SER A 100 -8.80 -8.21 -0.20
CA SER A 100 -9.91 -8.84 -0.92
C SER A 100 -10.12 -10.31 -0.57
N ARG A 101 -9.05 -11.05 -0.21
CA ARG A 101 -9.11 -12.49 0.03
C ARG A 101 -9.17 -12.88 1.50
N ASN A 102 -8.95 -11.94 2.43
CA ASN A 102 -9.09 -12.18 3.86
C ASN A 102 -10.41 -11.55 4.34
N TYR A 103 -11.51 -12.26 4.07
CA TYR A 103 -12.88 -11.80 4.36
C TYR A 103 -13.13 -11.54 5.85
N ASP A 104 -12.42 -12.22 6.74
CA ASP A 104 -12.44 -12.02 8.18
C ASP A 104 -11.91 -10.64 8.58
N LEU A 105 -10.94 -10.10 7.82
CA LEU A 105 -10.30 -8.82 8.12
C LEU A 105 -11.10 -7.62 7.61
N GLN A 106 -11.87 -7.78 6.53
CA GLN A 106 -12.65 -6.71 5.90
C GLN A 106 -13.55 -5.93 6.86
N PRO A 107 -14.45 -6.57 7.65
CA PRO A 107 -15.29 -5.84 8.59
C PRO A 107 -14.50 -5.20 9.74
N ILE A 108 -13.27 -5.67 10.02
CA ILE A 108 -12.44 -5.16 11.11
C ILE A 108 -11.61 -3.97 10.65
N PHE A 109 -10.99 -4.06 9.48
CA PHE A 109 -10.01 -3.09 8.98
C PHE A 109 -10.64 -2.05 8.06
N GLY A 110 -11.63 -2.44 7.24
CA GLY A 110 -12.25 -1.54 6.28
C GLY A 110 -11.24 -1.01 5.27
N ASP A 111 -11.17 0.31 5.13
CA ASP A 111 -10.28 1.05 4.23
C ASP A 111 -8.91 1.40 4.84
N ASP A 112 -8.62 0.94 6.07
CA ASP A 112 -7.34 1.21 6.73
C ASP A 112 -6.21 0.35 6.13
N ILE A 113 -5.62 0.88 5.06
CA ILE A 113 -4.55 0.25 4.31
C ILE A 113 -3.33 -0.11 5.16
N ILE A 114 -2.97 0.71 6.15
CA ILE A 114 -1.78 0.46 6.98
C ILE A 114 -1.98 -0.77 7.84
N VAL A 115 -3.19 -0.96 8.39
CA VAL A 115 -3.49 -2.13 9.21
C VAL A 115 -3.33 -3.44 8.43
N TYR A 116 -3.64 -3.46 7.13
CA TYR A 116 -3.37 -4.64 6.28
C TYR A 116 -1.89 -4.94 6.13
N TYR A 117 -1.05 -3.92 5.90
CA TYR A 117 0.41 -4.08 5.85
C TYR A 117 0.95 -4.61 7.18
N MET A 118 0.52 -3.99 8.29
CA MET A 118 0.96 -4.37 9.63
C MET A 118 0.54 -5.80 9.99
N HIS A 119 -0.70 -6.17 9.70
CA HIS A 119 -1.20 -7.52 9.93
C HIS A 119 -0.35 -8.54 9.17
N TYR A 120 -0.15 -8.35 7.86
CA TYR A 120 0.68 -9.26 7.06
C TYR A 120 2.09 -9.44 7.62
N CYS A 121 2.74 -8.35 8.04
CA CYS A 121 4.11 -8.38 8.54
C CYS A 121 4.23 -9.06 9.93
N THR A 122 3.19 -8.95 10.76
CA THR A 122 3.23 -9.39 12.17
C THR A 122 2.63 -10.78 12.39
N THR A 123 1.70 -11.24 11.55
CA THR A 123 0.99 -12.53 11.73
C THR A 123 1.56 -13.65 10.85
N LYS A 124 2.90 -13.82 10.87
CA LYS A 124 3.58 -14.81 10.00
C LYS A 124 3.17 -16.26 10.25
N ASN A 125 2.75 -16.58 11.47
CA ASN A 125 2.24 -17.88 11.87
C ASN A 125 0.91 -18.25 11.17
N GLU A 126 0.09 -17.28 10.77
CA GLU A 126 -1.20 -17.51 10.12
C GLU A 126 -1.08 -17.74 8.61
N TRP A 127 0.11 -17.55 8.03
CA TRP A 127 0.30 -17.61 6.58
C TRP A 127 -0.06 -18.97 5.96
N LYS A 128 0.04 -20.06 6.73
CA LYS A 128 -0.33 -21.40 6.27
C LYS A 128 -1.84 -21.56 6.00
N THR A 129 -2.66 -20.76 6.68
CA THR A 129 -4.13 -20.83 6.59
C THR A 129 -4.71 -19.65 5.81
N ARG A 130 -3.88 -18.68 5.40
CA ARG A 130 -4.31 -17.51 4.64
C ARG A 130 -4.01 -17.67 3.14
N PRO A 131 -4.85 -17.10 2.27
CA PRO A 131 -4.61 -17.13 0.83
C PRO A 131 -3.32 -16.40 0.45
N THR A 132 -2.62 -16.86 -0.60
CA THR A 132 -1.36 -16.25 -1.07
C THR A 132 -1.58 -14.77 -1.39
N PRO A 133 -0.89 -13.80 -0.77
CA PRO A 133 -1.26 -12.39 -0.83
C PRO A 133 -0.75 -11.70 -2.11
N THR A 134 -0.97 -12.29 -3.28
CA THR A 134 -0.56 -11.77 -4.57
C THR A 134 -1.74 -11.72 -5.54
N LYS A 135 -1.62 -10.87 -6.57
CA LYS A 135 -2.63 -10.79 -7.63
C LYS A 135 -2.71 -12.09 -8.41
N GLU A 136 -1.56 -12.71 -8.68
CA GLU A 136 -1.47 -14.02 -9.33
C GLU A 136 -2.19 -15.07 -8.51
N GLY A 137 -1.98 -15.13 -7.19
CA GLY A 137 -2.70 -16.05 -6.32
C GLY A 137 -4.21 -15.82 -6.34
N ALA A 138 -4.66 -14.57 -6.49
CA ALA A 138 -6.09 -14.26 -6.57
C ALA A 138 -6.69 -14.73 -7.90
N LEU A 139 -5.94 -14.61 -9.00
CA LEU A 139 -6.34 -15.16 -10.30
C LEU A 139 -6.49 -16.69 -10.24
N TRP A 140 -5.54 -17.40 -9.62
CA TRP A 140 -5.60 -18.86 -9.48
C TRP A 140 -6.81 -19.33 -8.65
N ASP A 141 -7.21 -18.53 -7.66
CA ASP A 141 -8.37 -18.80 -6.81
C ASP A 141 -9.70 -18.30 -7.41
N ASN A 142 -9.68 -17.78 -8.64
CA ASN A 142 -10.85 -17.19 -9.29
C ASN A 142 -11.51 -16.08 -8.43
N ALA A 143 -10.68 -15.28 -7.74
CA ALA A 143 -11.11 -14.22 -6.84
C ALA A 143 -11.03 -12.84 -7.51
N ASN A 144 -12.05 -12.02 -7.30
CA ASN A 144 -12.01 -10.59 -7.61
C ASN A 144 -11.12 -9.86 -6.60
N VAL A 145 -10.33 -8.92 -7.09
CA VAL A 145 -9.53 -8.02 -6.25
C VAL A 145 -10.09 -6.61 -6.38
N TYR A 146 -10.38 -5.99 -5.24
CA TYR A 146 -10.86 -4.62 -5.10
C TYR A 146 -9.76 -3.76 -4.48
N SER A 147 -9.85 -2.45 -4.71
CA SER A 147 -9.03 -1.47 -3.98
C SER A 147 -9.34 -1.59 -2.49
N VAL A 148 -8.33 -1.44 -1.62
CA VAL A 148 -8.55 -1.36 -0.17
C VAL A 148 -9.58 -0.27 0.17
N TYR A 149 -9.55 0.84 -0.56
CA TYR A 149 -10.46 1.99 -0.38
C TYR A 149 -11.91 1.72 -0.83
N ASP A 150 -12.21 0.52 -1.31
CA ASP A 150 -13.58 0.07 -1.55
C ASP A 150 -14.18 -0.65 -0.35
N PHE A 151 -13.41 -1.04 0.66
CA PHE A 151 -13.94 -1.69 1.86
C PHE A 151 -14.47 -0.68 2.87
N VAL A 152 -15.41 -1.12 3.70
CA VAL A 152 -16.06 -0.30 4.73
C VAL A 152 -16.03 -1.07 6.04
N LYS A 153 -15.53 -0.43 7.11
CA LYS A 153 -15.49 -1.04 8.44
C LYS A 153 -16.91 -1.44 8.89
N GLY A 154 -17.03 -2.64 9.45
CA GLY A 154 -18.29 -3.28 9.81
C GLY A 154 -19.00 -4.01 8.67
N GLN A 155 -18.47 -3.94 7.43
CA GLN A 155 -19.05 -4.61 6.27
C GLN A 155 -18.14 -5.75 5.79
N GLN A 156 -18.74 -6.89 5.43
CA GLN A 156 -18.06 -7.92 4.66
C GLN A 156 -18.23 -7.63 3.16
N GLY A 157 -17.13 -7.66 2.40
CA GLY A 157 -17.09 -7.30 0.99
C GLY A 157 -16.99 -5.78 0.76
N PRO A 158 -16.73 -5.37 -0.50
CA PRO A 158 -16.58 -3.96 -0.85
C PRO A 158 -17.92 -3.22 -0.86
N LYS A 159 -17.88 -1.89 -0.78
CA LYS A 159 -19.04 -1.00 -0.88
C LYS A 159 -19.85 -1.29 -2.15
N LYS A 160 -21.16 -1.10 -2.07
CA LYS A 160 -22.07 -1.34 -3.19
C LYS A 160 -21.64 -0.52 -4.41
N GLY A 161 -21.47 -1.20 -5.54
CA GLY A 161 -21.05 -0.56 -6.80
C GLY A 161 -19.54 -0.40 -6.97
N ALA A 162 -18.72 -0.90 -6.03
CA ALA A 162 -17.28 -0.98 -6.23
C ALA A 162 -16.93 -1.82 -7.46
N ILE A 163 -15.96 -1.35 -8.23
CA ILE A 163 -15.48 -2.02 -9.43
C ILE A 163 -14.16 -2.72 -9.07
N PRO A 164 -14.03 -4.04 -9.31
CA PRO A 164 -12.78 -4.73 -9.01
C PRO A 164 -11.64 -4.19 -9.87
N VAL A 165 -10.48 -3.98 -9.24
CA VAL A 165 -9.23 -3.62 -9.92
C VAL A 165 -8.64 -4.79 -10.71
N MET A 166 -9.09 -6.02 -10.42
CA MET A 166 -8.78 -7.21 -11.19
C MET A 166 -9.90 -8.25 -11.06
N THR A 167 -10.27 -8.85 -12.19
CA THR A 167 -11.22 -9.97 -12.27
C THR A 167 -10.54 -11.22 -12.81
N PRO A 168 -11.05 -12.43 -12.47
CA PRO A 168 -10.47 -13.71 -12.92
C PRO A 168 -10.38 -13.87 -14.45
N ASN A 169 -11.22 -13.16 -15.19
CA ASN A 169 -11.23 -13.17 -16.66
C ASN A 169 -9.94 -12.60 -17.28
N SER A 170 -9.00 -12.12 -16.46
CA SER A 170 -7.68 -11.61 -16.85
C SER A 170 -6.59 -12.69 -16.77
N HIS A 171 -6.86 -13.92 -17.20
CA HIS A 171 -5.81 -14.94 -17.31
C HIS A 171 -5.07 -14.83 -18.64
N PRO A 172 -3.74 -14.69 -18.68
CA PRO A 172 -2.96 -14.86 -19.90
C PRO A 172 -3.01 -16.35 -20.32
N GLY A 173 -4.04 -16.72 -21.09
CA GLY A 173 -4.17 -18.04 -21.72
C GLY A 173 -5.44 -18.83 -21.44
N VAL A 174 -6.41 -18.31 -20.67
CA VAL A 174 -7.70 -18.98 -20.45
C VAL A 174 -8.83 -17.98 -20.67
N TYR A 175 -9.52 -18.11 -21.81
CA TYR A 175 -10.80 -17.44 -22.06
C TYR A 175 -11.89 -18.25 -21.38
N VAL A 176 -12.39 -17.76 -20.25
CA VAL A 176 -13.66 -18.26 -19.71
C VAL A 176 -14.75 -17.57 -20.52
N GLU A 177 -15.47 -18.33 -21.34
CA GLU A 177 -16.70 -17.84 -21.99
C GLU A 177 -17.57 -17.24 -20.90
N GLN A 178 -17.77 -15.91 -20.98
CA GLN A 178 -18.71 -15.22 -20.10
C GLN A 178 -20.05 -15.93 -20.26
N LEU A 179 -20.56 -16.48 -19.17
CA LEU A 179 -21.95 -16.94 -19.10
C LEU A 179 -22.83 -15.73 -19.40
N GLN A 180 -23.22 -15.62 -20.68
CA GLN A 180 -24.38 -14.87 -21.13
C GLN A 180 -25.60 -15.53 -20.51
N ASN A 181 -25.88 -15.21 -19.25
CA ASN A 181 -27.21 -15.37 -18.72
C ASN A 181 -27.89 -14.01 -18.71
N ASP A 182 -29.00 -14.00 -19.44
CA ASP A 182 -30.16 -13.14 -19.34
C ASP A 182 -30.08 -11.79 -20.06
N GLU A 183 -30.57 -11.79 -21.30
CA GLU A 183 -31.87 -11.16 -21.61
C GLU A 183 -32.27 -11.44 -23.06
N LYS A 184 -33.04 -12.50 -23.31
CA LYS A 184 -34.04 -12.49 -24.39
C LYS A 184 -35.31 -13.21 -23.95
N LYS A 185 -36.37 -12.41 -23.85
CA LYS A 185 -37.78 -12.80 -23.98
C LYS A 185 -38.01 -13.70 -25.20
#